data_AF-A0A832MP71-F1
#
_entry.id   AF-A0A832MP71-F1
#
_cell.length_a   1.000
_cell.length_b   1.000
_cell.length_c   1.000
_cell.angle_alpha   90.00
_cell.angle_beta   90.00
_cell.angle_gamma   90.00
#
_symmetry.space_group_name_H-M   'P 1'
#
loop_
_entity.id
_entity.type
_entity.pdbx_description
1 polymer ?
#
loop_
_entity_poly.entity_id
_entity_poly.type
_entity_poly.pdbx_seq_one_letter_code
_entity_poly.pdbx_strand_id
1 'polypeptide(L)'
;MKNNTCPKPKPKKVFLSLFAVSLLSVVFALKKAQAQTTFVSYTISPPTLQFTLKPGEKTEKILKITNHTTNTLEFVTTTVDFVVNDKAGTPELLPVGTLK
;
A
#
# COMPACT_ATOMS: atom_id res chain seq x y z
N MET A 1 -36.39 -59.32 -9.11
CA MET A 1 -35.52 -58.16 -9.41
C MET A 1 -36.43 -56.96 -9.67
N LYS A 2 -36.30 -55.87 -8.89
CA LYS A 2 -37.09 -54.63 -9.05
C LYS A 2 -36.21 -53.63 -9.83
N ASN A 3 -36.70 -53.18 -10.98
CA ASN A 3 -35.94 -52.38 -11.92
C ASN A 3 -36.18 -50.91 -11.55
N ASN A 4 -35.17 -50.23 -11.03
CA ASN A 4 -35.25 -48.81 -10.70
C ASN A 4 -35.20 -47.98 -11.99
N THR A 5 -36.34 -47.50 -12.47
CA THR A 5 -36.39 -46.54 -13.57
C THR A 5 -36.12 -45.13 -13.04
N CYS A 6 -35.01 -44.55 -13.50
CA CYS A 6 -34.60 -43.19 -13.21
C CYS A 6 -35.62 -42.18 -13.80
N PRO A 7 -36.19 -41.25 -13.01
CA PRO A 7 -37.16 -40.30 -13.51
C PRO A 7 -36.47 -39.28 -14.42
N LYS A 8 -36.81 -39.30 -15.72
CA LYS A 8 -36.31 -38.33 -16.71
C LYS A 8 -36.78 -36.92 -16.32
N PRO A 9 -35.87 -35.93 -16.19
CA PRO A 9 -36.26 -34.59 -15.81
C PRO A 9 -37.10 -33.95 -16.93
N LYS A 10 -38.26 -33.38 -16.56
CA LYS A 10 -39.15 -32.71 -17.50
C LYS A 10 -38.43 -31.47 -18.08
N PRO A 11 -38.42 -31.25 -19.41
CA PRO A 11 -37.60 -30.22 -20.06
C PRO A 11 -37.90 -28.81 -19.55
N LYS A 12 -39.16 -28.53 -19.15
CA LYS A 12 -39.57 -27.26 -18.54
C LYS A 12 -38.87 -26.96 -17.21
N LYS A 13 -38.52 -27.98 -16.42
CA LYS A 13 -37.81 -27.83 -15.14
C LYS A 13 -36.31 -27.58 -15.33
N VAL A 14 -35.72 -28.16 -16.38
CA VAL A 14 -34.32 -27.94 -16.75
C VAL A 14 -34.14 -26.51 -17.26
N PHE A 15 -35.07 -26.03 -18.10
CA PHE A 15 -35.02 -24.66 -18.62
C PHE A 15 -35.19 -23.61 -17.50
N LEU A 16 -36.11 -23.85 -16.57
CA LEU A 16 -36.30 -22.98 -15.40
C LEU A 16 -35.06 -22.96 -14.50
N SER A 17 -34.41 -24.11 -14.30
CA SER A 17 -33.16 -24.19 -13.53
C SER A 17 -32.02 -23.44 -14.21
N LEU A 18 -31.87 -23.56 -15.53
CA LEU A 18 -30.86 -22.82 -16.31
C LEU A 18 -31.09 -21.31 -16.23
N PHE A 19 -32.35 -20.87 -16.32
CA PHE A 19 -32.69 -19.46 -16.20
C PHE A 19 -32.40 -18.92 -14.79
N ALA A 20 -32.72 -19.69 -13.75
CA ALA A 20 -32.42 -19.31 -12.37
C ALA A 20 -30.91 -19.20 -12.10
N VAL A 21 -30.11 -20.13 -12.64
CA VAL A 21 -28.64 -20.10 -12.50
C VAL A 21 -28.05 -18.93 -13.29
N SER A 22 -28.57 -18.64 -14.49
CA SER A 22 -28.15 -17.48 -15.29
C SER A 22 -28.52 -16.15 -14.62
N LEU A 23 -29.67 -16.08 -13.96
CA LEU A 23 -30.06 -14.86 -13.24
C LEU A 23 -29.17 -14.65 -12.02
N LEU A 24 -28.85 -15.74 -11.30
CA LEU A 24 -27.98 -15.69 -10.13
C LEU A 24 -26.55 -15.28 -10.50
N SER A 25 -25.99 -15.76 -11.62
CA SER A 25 -24.65 -15.37 -12.07
C SER A 25 -24.54 -13.88 -12.44
N VAL A 26 -25.59 -13.28 -13.00
CA VAL A 26 -25.65 -11.84 -13.28
C VAL A 26 -25.59 -11.02 -11.98
N VAL A 27 -26.30 -11.46 -10.93
CA VAL A 27 -26.28 -10.77 -9.61
C VAL A 27 -24.88 -10.81 -8.98
N PHE A 28 -24.15 -11.91 -9.13
CA PHE A 28 -22.76 -11.99 -8.67
C PHE A 28 -21.78 -11.19 -9.53
N ALA A 29 -22.01 -11.05 -10.84
CA ALA A 29 -21.18 -10.24 -11.74
C ALA A 29 -21.32 -8.73 -11.49
N LEU A 30 -22.44 -8.26 -10.93
CA LEU A 30 -22.63 -6.86 -10.55
C LEU A 30 -21.77 -6.44 -9.33
N LYS A 31 -21.30 -7.39 -8.53
CA LYS A 31 -20.34 -7.11 -7.47
C LYS A 31 -18.95 -7.05 -8.06
N LYS A 32 -18.50 -5.84 -8.40
CA LYS A 32 -17.10 -5.58 -8.77
C LYS A 32 -16.20 -6.01 -7.60
N ALA A 33 -15.51 -7.14 -7.76
CA ALA A 33 -14.43 -7.54 -6.87
C ALA A 33 -13.28 -6.55 -7.04
N GLN A 34 -13.22 -5.51 -6.20
CA GLN A 34 -12.08 -4.60 -6.15
C GLN A 34 -11.06 -5.19 -5.17
N ALA A 35 -10.27 -6.17 -5.65
CA ALA A 35 -9.16 -6.76 -4.90
C ALA A 35 -7.86 -5.95 -5.02
N GLN A 36 -7.93 -4.72 -5.54
CA GLN A 36 -6.75 -3.89 -5.76
C GLN A 36 -6.38 -3.22 -4.45
N THR A 37 -5.31 -3.72 -3.81
CA THR A 37 -4.64 -3.00 -2.72
C THR A 37 -4.30 -1.60 -3.22
N THR A 38 -4.84 -0.59 -2.54
CA THR A 38 -4.52 0.81 -2.80
C THR A 38 -3.01 0.98 -2.71
N PHE A 39 -2.34 1.14 -3.86
CA PHE A 39 -0.92 1.45 -3.90
C PHE A 39 -0.73 2.87 -3.39
N VAL A 40 -0.23 2.99 -2.16
CA VAL A 40 0.28 4.25 -1.65
C VAL A 40 1.60 4.52 -2.37
N SER A 41 1.58 5.49 -3.29
CA SER A 41 2.74 5.84 -4.11
C SER A 41 3.16 7.27 -3.81
N TYR A 42 4.39 7.44 -3.34
CA TYR A 42 5.00 8.74 -3.10
C TYR A 42 6.46 8.75 -3.52
N THR A 43 7.01 9.93 -3.76
CA THR A 43 8.43 10.11 -4.11
C THR A 43 9.04 11.20 -3.23
N ILE A 44 10.22 10.92 -2.71
CA ILE A 44 11.03 11.85 -1.93
C ILE A 44 12.21 12.30 -2.79
N SER A 45 12.40 13.62 -2.94
CA SER A 45 13.47 14.19 -3.75
C SER A 45 14.11 15.41 -3.08
N PRO A 46 15.45 15.48 -2.95
CA PRO A 46 16.41 14.41 -3.27
C PRO A 46 16.35 13.26 -2.24
N PRO A 47 16.76 12.02 -2.59
CA PRO A 47 16.77 10.89 -1.64
C PRO A 47 17.85 11.01 -0.56
N THR A 48 18.86 11.84 -0.80
CA THR A 48 19.96 12.08 0.13
C THR A 48 20.26 13.56 0.17
N LEU A 49 20.46 14.08 1.37
CA LEU A 49 20.93 15.43 1.61
C LEU A 49 22.39 15.37 2.03
N GLN A 50 23.25 16.08 1.29
CA GLN A 50 24.66 16.26 1.67
C GLN A 50 24.80 17.58 2.41
N PHE A 51 25.56 17.61 3.49
CA PHE A 51 25.81 18.83 4.25
C PHE A 51 27.31 19.05 4.38
N THR A 52 27.74 20.29 4.15
CA THR A 52 29.12 20.73 4.39
C THR A 52 29.01 21.93 5.31
N LEU A 53 29.36 21.74 6.58
CA LEU A 53 29.21 22.75 7.64
C LEU A 53 30.51 22.88 8.42
N LYS A 54 30.84 24.09 8.85
CA LYS A 54 31.86 24.32 9.87
C LYS A 54 31.24 24.25 11.27
N PRO A 55 32.03 24.00 12.32
CA PRO A 55 31.53 24.03 13.69
C PRO A 55 30.79 25.34 14.01
N GLY A 56 29.56 25.21 14.53
CA GLY A 56 28.70 26.34 14.88
C GLY A 56 27.84 26.91 13.72
N GLU A 57 28.05 26.46 12.49
CA GLU A 57 27.20 26.86 11.36
C GLU A 57 25.86 26.12 11.36
N LYS A 58 24.82 26.80 10.88
CA LYS A 58 23.49 26.22 10.65
C LYS A 58 23.17 26.25 9.17
N THR A 59 22.46 25.24 8.70
CA THR A 59 21.99 25.17 7.32
C THR A 59 20.59 24.58 7.27
N GLU A 60 19.88 24.88 6.21
CA GLU A 60 18.55 24.38 5.94
C GLU A 60 18.50 23.85 4.51
N LYS A 61 17.80 22.73 4.31
CA LYS A 61 17.59 22.15 2.98
C LYS A 61 16.14 21.71 2.84
N ILE A 62 15.64 21.82 1.61
CA ILE A 62 14.27 21.45 1.27
C ILE A 62 14.25 20.00 0.81
N LEU A 63 13.38 19.21 1.44
CA LEU A 63 13.04 17.86 0.99
C LEU A 63 11.64 17.90 0.38
N LYS A 64 11.52 17.59 -0.91
CA LYS A 64 10.22 17.56 -1.59
C LYS A 64 9.63 16.16 -1.50
N ILE A 65 8.38 16.09 -1.05
CA ILE A 65 7.58 14.86 -1.09
C ILE A 65 6.45 15.06 -2.10
N THR A 66 6.32 14.13 -3.05
CA THR A 66 5.28 14.15 -4.07
C THR A 66 4.36 12.97 -3.84
N ASN A 67 3.08 13.24 -3.60
CA ASN A 67 2.02 12.22 -3.53
C ASN A 67 1.50 11.92 -4.94
N HIS A 68 1.56 10.67 -5.36
CA HIS A 68 1.04 10.23 -6.67
C HIS A 68 -0.38 9.67 -6.59
N THR A 69 -1.01 9.75 -5.42
CA THR A 69 -2.36 9.24 -5.18
C THR A 69 -3.33 10.37 -4.89
N THR A 70 -4.62 10.08 -5.01
CA THR A 70 -5.70 10.99 -4.59
C THR A 70 -5.98 10.90 -3.09
N ASN A 71 -5.36 9.94 -2.39
CA ASN A 71 -5.56 9.73 -0.96
C ASN A 71 -4.64 10.64 -0.16
N THR A 72 -5.09 11.06 1.02
CA THR A 72 -4.26 11.84 1.94
C THR A 72 -3.09 10.99 2.46
N LEU A 73 -1.89 11.57 2.47
CA LEU A 73 -0.72 10.98 3.09
C LEU A 73 -0.47 11.64 4.46
N GLU A 74 -0.15 10.82 5.45
CA GLU A 74 0.29 11.25 6.76
C GLU A 74 1.79 10.97 6.91
N PHE A 75 2.55 11.96 7.37
CA PHE A 75 4.00 11.85 7.55
C PHE A 75 4.39 12.13 8.99
N VAL A 76 5.27 11.30 9.53
CA VAL A 76 5.90 11.52 10.83
C VAL A 76 7.37 11.85 10.58
N THR A 77 7.85 12.94 11.18
CA THR A 77 9.26 13.34 11.12
C THR A 77 9.89 13.19 12.49
N THR A 78 11.10 12.64 12.52
CA THR A 78 11.89 12.46 13.74
C THR A 78 13.29 13.00 13.50
N THR A 79 13.78 13.83 14.41
CA THR A 79 15.17 14.29 14.41
C THR A 79 15.98 13.46 15.38
N VAL A 80 17.18 13.06 14.96
CA VAL A 80 18.13 12.32 15.79
C VAL A 80 19.45 13.08 15.78
N ASP A 81 20.00 13.31 16.97
CA ASP A 81 21.30 13.93 17.10
C ASP A 81 22.38 12.94 16.66
N PHE A 82 23.42 13.45 16.00
CA PHE A 82 24.55 12.65 15.57
C PHE A 82 25.85 13.40 15.78
N VAL A 83 26.94 12.65 15.91
CA VAL A 83 28.30 13.17 15.98
C VAL A 83 29.15 12.52 14.88
N VAL A 84 30.12 13.25 14.35
CA VAL A 84 31.07 12.73 13.36
C VAL A 84 32.45 12.73 14.01
N ASN A 85 32.91 11.54 14.39
CA ASN A 85 34.18 11.36 15.11
C ASN A 85 35.36 11.01 14.17
N ASP A 86 35.07 10.56 12.95
CA ASP A 86 36.07 10.16 11.97
C ASP A 86 36.36 11.23 10.91
N LYS A 87 37.46 11.06 10.18
CA LYS A 87 37.80 11.93 9.03
C LYS A 87 37.04 11.58 7.76
N ALA A 88 36.30 10.47 7.74
CA ALA A 88 35.54 10.00 6.59
C ALA A 88 34.15 10.68 6.51
N GLY A 89 33.70 11.32 7.59
CA GLY A 89 32.42 12.00 7.65
C GLY A 89 31.26 11.10 8.09
N THR A 90 31.53 9.95 8.71
CA THR A 90 30.50 8.99 9.07
C THR A 90 29.73 9.46 10.30
N PRO A 91 28.39 9.62 10.23
CA PRO A 91 27.60 10.01 11.38
C PRO A 91 27.36 8.81 12.32
N GLU A 92 27.69 9.00 13.59
CA GLU A 92 27.31 8.12 14.70
C GLU A 92 26.07 8.69 15.37
N LEU A 93 24.97 7.92 15.37
CA LEU A 93 23.69 8.34 15.94
C LEU A 93 23.74 8.29 17.46
N LEU A 94 23.30 9.36 18.11
CA LEU A 94 23.26 9.45 19.57
C LEU A 94 21.90 9.00 20.11
N PRO A 95 21.85 8.41 21.32
CA PRO A 95 20.60 8.20 22.03
C PRO A 95 19.84 9.50 22.29
N VAL A 96 18.52 9.41 22.44
CA VAL A 96 17.66 10.56 22.71
C VAL A 96 18.09 11.24 24.01
N GLY A 97 18.26 12.57 23.98
CA GLY A 97 18.58 13.40 25.15
C GLY A 97 20.07 13.43 25.53
N THR A 98 20.96 12.99 24.63
CA THR A 98 22.41 13.01 24.85
C THR A 98 22.99 14.43 24.80
N LEU A 99 22.51 15.27 23.88
CA LEU A 99 22.89 16.69 23.82
C LEU A 99 21.82 17.51 24.57
N LYS A 100 22.23 18.19 25.65
CA LYS A 100 21.38 19.07 26.46
C LYS A 100 21.59 20.53 26.10
#